data_AF-A0A382P753-F1
#
_entry.id   AF-A0A382P753-F1
#
_cell.length_a   1.000
_cell.length_b   1.000
_cell.length_c   1.000
_cell.angle_alpha   90.00
_cell.angle_beta   90.00
_cell.angle_gamma   90.00
#
_symmetry.space_group_name_H-M   'P 1'
#
loop_
_entity.id
_entity.type
_entity.pdbx_description
1 polymer ?
#
loop_
_entity_poly.entity_id
_entity_poly.type
_entity_poly.pdbx_seq_one_letter_code
_entity_poly.pdbx_strand_id
1 'polypeptide(L)'
;FKIDPRDIKVAISLSDVFLENQDFGKALRWADEAISLKGDHGEGFGQKGKVYFFGWKSFRTKEDRIDDRIVAKLSYNNYVKADNKGFRGVSQRGWLEENSKDILYGKSHWFMAEDKVKRSQKIRTVSPDYNWVTEVLTPDSNWK
;
A
#
# COMPACT_ATOMS: atom_id res chain seq x y z
N PHE A 1 22.58 -5.64 24.76
CA PHE A 1 21.31 -5.03 24.32
C PHE A 1 20.25 -6.12 24.20
N LYS A 2 19.15 -6.03 24.95
CA LYS A 2 17.98 -6.90 24.77
C LYS A 2 17.06 -6.18 23.79
N ILE A 3 17.02 -6.65 22.55
CA ILE A 3 16.03 -6.20 21.57
C ILE A 3 14.73 -6.91 21.96
N ASP A 4 13.69 -6.17 22.33
CA ASP A 4 12.37 -6.75 22.52
C ASP A 4 11.83 -7.16 21.13
N PRO A 5 11.59 -8.45 20.86
CA PRO A 5 11.05 -8.90 19.57
C PRO A 5 9.65 -8.34 19.27
N ARG A 6 9.00 -7.70 20.25
CA ARG A 6 7.68 -7.07 20.11
C ARG A 6 7.75 -5.56 19.85
N ASP A 7 8.96 -5.00 19.73
CA ASP A 7 9.11 -3.59 19.40
C ASP A 7 8.77 -3.36 17.93
N ILE A 8 7.64 -2.69 17.69
CA ILE A 8 7.18 -2.27 16.37
C ILE A 8 8.27 -1.54 15.58
N LYS A 9 9.15 -0.80 16.26
CA LYS A 9 10.25 -0.06 15.63
C LYS A 9 11.24 -0.99 14.94
N VAL A 10 11.51 -2.17 15.50
CA VAL A 10 12.42 -3.15 14.88
C VAL A 10 11.83 -3.66 13.57
N ALA A 11 10.54 -3.99 13.56
CA ALA A 11 9.84 -4.42 12.34
C ALA A 11 9.83 -3.30 11.28
N ILE A 12 9.58 -2.05 11.67
CA ILE A 12 9.65 -0.90 10.76
C ILE A 12 11.06 -0.70 10.22
N SER A 13 12.10 -0.75 11.06
CA SER A 13 13.49 -0.61 10.62
C SER A 13 13.90 -1.71 9.65
N LEU A 14 13.50 -2.96 9.89
CA LEU A 14 13.74 -4.06 8.94
C LEU A 14 13.00 -3.83 7.62
N SER A 15 11.74 -3.38 7.68
CA SER A 15 10.98 -2.99 6.49
C SER A 15 11.71 -1.91 5.68
N ASP A 16 12.25 -0.88 6.34
CA ASP A 16 13.02 0.18 5.70
C ASP A 16 14.31 -0.32 5.06
N VAL A 17 15.08 -1.17 5.72
CA VAL A 17 16.30 -1.77 5.15
C VAL A 17 15.98 -2.58 3.88
N PHE A 18 14.89 -3.36 3.88
CA PHE A 18 14.48 -4.08 2.67
C PHE A 18 13.96 -3.13 1.59
N LEU A 19 13.28 -2.05 1.98
CA LEU A 19 12.79 -1.04 1.05
C LEU A 19 13.93 -0.30 0.34
N GLU A 20 14.99 0.06 1.08
CA GLU A 20 16.20 0.68 0.54
C GLU A 20 16.91 -0.25 -0.46
N ASN A 21 16.86 -1.56 -0.21
CA ASN A 21 17.35 -2.60 -1.12
C ASN A 21 16.37 -2.94 -2.26
N GLN A 22 15.22 -2.26 -2.34
CA GLN A 22 14.13 -2.53 -3.29
C GLN A 22 13.59 -3.97 -3.23
N ASP A 23 13.76 -4.66 -2.11
CA ASP A 23 13.14 -5.95 -1.83
C ASP A 23 11.73 -5.72 -1.25
N PHE A 24 10.81 -5.29 -2.13
CA PHE A 24 9.47 -4.87 -1.73
C PHE A 24 8.65 -5.98 -1.06
N GLY A 25 8.88 -7.25 -1.43
CA GLY A 25 8.20 -8.39 -0.81
C GLY A 25 8.59 -8.57 0.65
N LYS A 26 9.89 -8.52 0.97
CA LYS A 26 10.33 -8.57 2.37
C LYS A 26 9.98 -7.30 3.13
N ALA A 27 10.08 -6.12 2.49
CA ALA A 27 9.68 -4.87 3.10
C ALA A 27 8.20 -4.89 3.51
N LEU A 28 7.34 -5.39 2.62
CA LEU A 28 5.90 -5.54 2.85
C LEU A 28 5.61 -6.51 4.01
N ARG A 29 6.31 -7.66 4.03
CA ARG A 29 6.17 -8.64 5.11
C ARG A 29 6.49 -8.03 6.48
N TRP A 30 7.54 -7.24 6.60
CA TRP A 30 7.88 -6.58 7.86
C TRP A 30 6.94 -5.43 8.22
N ALA A 31 6.35 -4.75 7.23
CA ALA A 31 5.28 -3.79 7.48
C ALA A 31 4.01 -4.47 8.01
N ASP A 32 3.66 -5.65 7.48
CA ASP A 32 2.55 -6.48 7.98
C ASP A 32 2.84 -6.99 9.40
N GLU A 33 4.07 -7.41 9.69
CA GLU A 33 4.49 -7.78 11.04
C GLU A 33 4.31 -6.59 11.99
N ALA A 34 4.75 -5.38 11.60
CA ALA A 34 4.55 -4.16 12.39
C ALA A 34 3.07 -3.85 12.67
N ILE A 35 2.16 -4.17 11.74
CA ILE A 35 0.71 -4.05 11.95
C ILE A 35 0.20 -5.10 12.95
N SER A 36 0.78 -6.30 12.94
CA SER A 36 0.38 -7.41 13.83
C SER A 36 0.84 -7.19 15.27
N LEU A 37 1.97 -6.51 15.46
CA LEU A 37 2.42 -6.02 16.75
C LEU A 37 1.45 -4.92 17.21
N LYS A 38 1.01 -4.96 18.48
CA LYS A 38 0.00 -4.03 19.04
C LYS A 38 0.55 -2.59 19.16
N GLY A 39 0.82 -1.94 18.05
CA GLY A 39 1.12 -0.51 17.97
C GLY A 39 -0.17 0.30 17.87
N ASP A 40 -0.32 1.27 18.77
CA ASP A 40 -1.56 2.04 18.91
C ASP A 40 -1.64 3.25 17.97
N HIS A 41 -0.58 3.56 17.22
CA HIS A 41 -0.44 4.82 16.49
C HIS A 41 -0.30 4.69 14.97
N GLY A 42 -0.75 3.57 14.39
CA GLY A 42 -0.86 3.42 12.94
C GLY A 42 0.47 3.31 12.18
N GLU A 43 1.61 3.22 12.87
CA GLU A 43 2.95 3.21 12.28
C GLU A 43 3.16 2.08 11.28
N GLY A 44 2.65 0.87 11.58
CA GLY A 44 2.70 -0.26 10.65
C GLY A 44 1.93 0.00 9.35
N PHE A 45 0.76 0.67 9.43
CA PHE A 45 0.02 1.08 8.23
C PHE A 45 0.75 2.18 7.45
N GLY A 46 1.37 3.13 8.16
CA GLY A 46 2.21 4.16 7.55
C GLY A 46 3.39 3.56 6.79
N GLN A 47 4.06 2.57 7.39
CA GLN A 47 5.13 1.83 6.76
C GLN A 47 4.65 1.02 5.55
N LYS A 48 3.50 0.34 5.67
CA LYS A 48 2.91 -0.39 4.55
C LYS A 48 2.56 0.53 3.38
N GLY A 49 2.00 1.71 3.67
CA GLY A 49 1.77 2.76 2.68
C GLY A 49 3.07 3.19 2.00
N LYS A 50 4.15 3.40 2.77
CA LYS A 50 5.49 3.73 2.26
C LYS A 50 6.03 2.65 1.31
N VAL A 51 5.95 1.37 1.69
CA VAL A 51 6.40 0.26 0.83
C VAL A 51 5.65 0.27 -0.51
N TYR A 52 4.32 0.40 -0.49
CA TYR A 52 3.54 0.48 -1.72
C TYR A 52 3.87 1.72 -2.56
N PHE A 53 4.05 2.88 -1.94
CA PHE A 53 4.40 4.11 -2.64
C PHE A 53 5.74 3.99 -3.39
N PHE A 54 6.77 3.48 -2.72
CA PHE A 54 8.09 3.32 -3.32
C PHE A 54 8.12 2.18 -4.35
N GLY A 55 7.43 1.07 -4.10
CA GLY A 55 7.24 0.01 -5.10
C GLY A 55 6.55 0.52 -6.36
N TRP A 56 5.46 1.28 -6.20
CA TRP A 56 4.80 1.97 -7.31
C TRP A 56 5.77 2.91 -8.04
N LYS A 57 6.50 3.76 -7.33
CA LYS A 57 7.45 4.71 -7.92
C LYS A 57 8.58 4.03 -8.71
N SER A 58 9.03 2.85 -8.28
CA SER A 58 10.09 2.09 -8.95
C SER A 58 9.63 1.40 -10.23
N PHE A 59 8.41 0.87 -10.27
CA PHE A 59 7.91 0.11 -11.42
C PHE A 59 7.05 0.92 -12.39
N ARG A 60 6.49 2.06 -11.96
CA ARG A 60 5.61 2.86 -12.81
C ARG A 60 6.34 3.28 -14.08
N THR A 61 5.63 3.16 -15.20
CA THR A 61 6.14 3.57 -16.51
C THR A 61 5.41 4.84 -16.96
N LYS A 62 5.67 5.29 -18.21
CA LYS A 62 4.86 6.36 -18.82
C LYS A 62 3.49 5.86 -19.28
N GLU A 63 3.30 4.54 -19.36
CA GLU A 63 2.05 3.92 -19.77
C GLU A 63 1.04 3.93 -18.62
N ASP A 64 -0.24 4.07 -18.97
CA ASP A 64 -1.33 4.04 -17.99
C ASP A 64 -1.72 2.59 -17.63
N ARG A 65 -0.94 1.96 -16.75
CA ARG A 65 -1.17 0.58 -16.31
C ARG A 65 -2.14 0.52 -15.12
N ILE A 66 -3.15 -0.34 -15.22
CA ILE A 66 -4.11 -0.59 -14.12
C ILE A 66 -3.41 -1.06 -12.84
N ASP A 67 -2.36 -1.89 -12.97
CA ASP A 67 -1.60 -2.37 -11.82
C ASP A 67 -0.91 -1.25 -11.05
N ASP A 68 -0.29 -0.29 -11.74
CA ASP A 68 0.34 0.89 -11.14
C ASP A 68 -0.70 1.66 -10.30
N ARG A 69 -1.91 1.84 -10.86
CA ARG A 69 -3.02 2.50 -10.19
C ARG A 69 -3.53 1.75 -8.97
N ILE A 70 -3.58 0.42 -9.03
CA ILE A 70 -3.97 -0.43 -7.89
C ILE A 70 -2.97 -0.25 -6.75
N VAL A 71 -1.67 -0.33 -7.03
CA VAL A 71 -0.63 -0.22 -6.00
C VAL A 71 -0.58 1.19 -5.39
N ALA A 72 -0.74 2.23 -6.21
CA ALA A 72 -0.86 3.59 -5.70
C ALA A 72 -2.10 3.78 -4.80
N LYS A 73 -3.25 3.17 -5.16
CA LYS A 73 -4.45 3.18 -4.32
C LYS A 73 -4.26 2.39 -3.02
N LEU A 74 -3.56 1.25 -3.04
CA LEU A 74 -3.19 0.51 -1.82
C LEU A 74 -2.29 1.35 -0.90
N SER A 75 -1.34 2.10 -1.46
CA SER A 75 -0.52 3.07 -0.72
C SER A 75 -1.40 4.12 -0.04
N TYR A 76 -2.24 4.82 -0.80
CA TYR A 76 -3.16 5.84 -0.28
C TYR A 76 -4.06 5.29 0.83
N ASN A 77 -4.69 4.14 0.60
CA ASN A 77 -5.59 3.50 1.56
C ASN A 77 -4.87 3.14 2.87
N ASN A 78 -3.61 2.66 2.81
CA ASN A 78 -2.84 2.37 4.01
C ASN A 78 -2.43 3.64 4.76
N TYR A 79 -2.09 4.72 4.07
CA TYR A 79 -1.88 6.01 4.73
C TYR A 79 -3.15 6.56 5.40
N VAL A 80 -4.32 6.44 4.76
CA VAL A 80 -5.61 6.80 5.39
C VAL A 80 -5.85 5.98 6.66
N LYS A 81 -5.58 4.67 6.63
CA LYS A 81 -5.67 3.80 7.82
C LYS A 81 -4.69 4.25 8.92
N ALA A 82 -3.47 4.66 8.55
CA ALA A 82 -2.46 5.16 9.49
C ALA A 82 -2.91 6.45 10.17
N ASP A 83 -3.36 7.44 9.38
CA ASP A 83 -3.83 8.74 9.87
C ASP A 83 -5.03 8.57 10.82
N ASN A 84 -5.99 7.69 10.46
CA ASN A 84 -7.14 7.37 11.31
C ASN A 84 -6.76 6.71 12.64
N LYS A 85 -5.56 6.12 12.72
CA LYS A 85 -4.97 5.60 13.96
C LYS A 85 -4.05 6.59 14.68
N GLY A 86 -4.01 7.85 14.23
CA GLY A 86 -3.21 8.90 14.86
C GLY A 86 -1.73 8.88 14.48
N PHE A 87 -1.37 8.25 13.36
CA PHE A 87 0.00 8.30 12.85
C PHE A 87 0.43 9.75 12.57
N ARG A 88 1.65 10.11 13.01
CA ARG A 88 2.23 11.45 12.85
C ARG A 88 3.53 11.45 12.05
N GLY A 89 3.90 10.33 11.45
CA GLY A 89 5.09 10.24 10.61
C GLY A 89 4.86 10.80 9.21
N VAL A 90 5.91 10.76 8.39
CA VAL A 90 5.86 11.25 7.01
C VAL A 90 4.94 10.35 6.18
N SER A 91 4.02 10.98 5.46
CA SER A 91 3.00 10.31 4.64
C SER A 91 2.94 10.98 3.27
N GLN A 92 2.73 10.18 2.22
CA GLN A 92 2.49 10.67 0.86
C GLN A 92 0.99 10.79 0.56
N ARG A 93 0.11 10.67 1.58
CA ARG A 93 -1.34 10.74 1.41
C ARG A 93 -1.79 12.00 0.68
N GLY A 94 -1.33 13.17 1.12
CA GLY A 94 -1.75 14.45 0.54
C GLY A 94 -1.41 14.54 -0.95
N TRP A 95 -0.18 14.20 -1.32
CA TRP A 95 0.24 14.18 -2.72
C TRP A 95 -0.55 13.17 -3.56
N LEU A 96 -0.79 11.96 -3.05
CA LEU A 96 -1.61 10.95 -3.74
C LEU A 96 -3.07 11.40 -3.90
N GLU A 97 -3.60 12.14 -2.93
CA GLU A 97 -4.96 12.68 -2.95
C GLU A 97 -5.12 13.79 -4.01
N GLU A 98 -4.17 14.73 -4.02
CA GLU A 98 -4.09 15.82 -5.00
C GLU A 98 -4.01 15.30 -6.44
N ASN A 99 -3.28 14.20 -6.64
CA ASN A 99 -3.06 13.58 -7.95
C ASN A 99 -3.99 12.36 -8.20
N SER A 100 -5.09 12.25 -7.44
CA SER A 100 -5.88 11.02 -7.36
C SER A 100 -6.47 10.57 -8.69
N LYS A 101 -6.92 11.51 -9.53
CA LYS A 101 -7.52 11.21 -10.84
C LYS A 101 -6.52 10.55 -11.79
N ASP A 102 -5.28 11.02 -11.75
CA ASP A 102 -4.24 10.59 -12.70
C ASP A 102 -3.52 9.33 -12.23
N ILE A 103 -3.49 9.08 -10.92
CA ILE A 103 -2.61 8.05 -10.33
C ILE A 103 -3.39 6.91 -9.68
N LEU A 104 -4.54 7.16 -9.05
CA LEU A 104 -5.19 6.14 -8.23
C LEU A 104 -6.18 5.31 -9.05
N TYR A 105 -6.31 4.04 -8.67
CA TYR A 105 -7.46 3.24 -9.07
C TYR A 105 -8.73 3.83 -8.44
N GLY A 106 -9.77 4.00 -9.25
CA GLY A 106 -10.92 4.82 -8.90
C GLY A 106 -12.22 4.33 -9.54
N LYS A 107 -13.30 5.06 -9.28
CA LYS A 107 -14.66 4.70 -9.70
C LYS A 107 -14.79 4.43 -11.21
N SER A 108 -14.15 5.23 -12.07
CA SER A 108 -14.15 5.01 -13.52
C SER A 108 -13.53 3.66 -13.90
N HIS A 109 -12.37 3.33 -13.36
CA HIS A 109 -11.68 2.05 -13.57
C HIS A 109 -12.53 0.88 -13.08
N TRP A 110 -13.17 1.02 -11.91
CA TRP A 110 -14.10 0.03 -11.38
C TRP A 110 -15.30 -0.21 -12.31
N PHE A 111 -15.91 0.85 -12.85
CA PHE A 111 -17.01 0.71 -13.80
C PHE A 111 -16.60 0.04 -15.10
N MET A 112 -15.35 0.20 -15.53
CA MET A 112 -14.81 -0.45 -16.73
C MET A 112 -14.24 -1.85 -16.45
N ALA A 113 -14.20 -2.30 -15.19
CA ALA A 113 -13.66 -3.61 -14.84
C ALA A 113 -14.53 -4.75 -15.40
N GLU A 114 -13.88 -5.88 -15.70
CA GLU A 114 -14.54 -7.10 -16.13
C GLU A 114 -15.59 -7.60 -15.12
N ASP A 115 -16.65 -8.26 -15.59
CA ASP A 115 -17.72 -8.76 -14.73
C ASP A 115 -17.23 -9.71 -13.64
N LYS A 116 -16.18 -10.50 -13.90
CA LYS A 116 -15.59 -11.39 -12.89
C LYS A 116 -14.99 -10.60 -11.72
N VAL A 117 -14.36 -9.46 -12.00
CA VAL A 117 -13.80 -8.54 -10.99
C VAL A 117 -14.94 -7.87 -10.23
N LYS A 118 -15.98 -7.40 -10.94
CA LYS A 118 -17.17 -6.80 -10.32
C LYS A 118 -17.91 -7.76 -9.38
N ARG A 119 -18.10 -9.02 -9.80
CA ARG A 119 -18.74 -10.07 -9.00
C ARG A 119 -17.93 -10.43 -7.76
N SER A 120 -16.61 -10.58 -7.91
CA SER A 120 -15.73 -10.96 -6.79
C SER A 120 -15.43 -9.81 -5.82
N GLN A 121 -15.54 -8.55 -6.28
CA GLN A 121 -15.14 -7.34 -5.54
C GLN A 121 -13.67 -7.35 -5.11
N LYS A 122 -12.83 -8.11 -5.82
CA LYS A 122 -11.40 -8.27 -5.54
C LYS A 122 -10.60 -7.79 -6.75
N ILE A 123 -9.91 -6.67 -6.58
CA ILE A 123 -9.03 -6.08 -7.59
C ILE A 123 -7.60 -6.40 -7.20
N ARG A 124 -6.86 -7.08 -8.07
CA ARG A 124 -5.49 -7.57 -7.83
C ARG A 124 -4.59 -7.14 -8.97
N THR A 125 -3.31 -6.95 -8.66
CA THR A 125 -2.26 -6.86 -9.68
C THR A 125 -2.08 -8.21 -10.37
N VAL A 126 -1.63 -8.17 -11.63
CA VAL A 126 -1.42 -9.37 -12.46
C VAL A 126 -0.03 -9.41 -13.11
N SER A 127 0.63 -8.27 -13.19
CA SER A 127 1.95 -8.15 -13.82
C SER A 127 3.08 -8.64 -12.92
N PRO A 128 4.16 -9.20 -13.51
CA PRO A 128 5.28 -9.74 -12.74
C PRO A 128 5.94 -8.75 -11.77
N ASP A 129 6.00 -7.47 -12.15
CA ASP A 129 6.56 -6.37 -11.35
C ASP A 129 5.92 -6.26 -9.96
N TYR A 130 4.65 -6.67 -9.83
CA TYR A 130 3.86 -6.56 -8.62
C TYR A 130 3.48 -7.91 -8.00
N ASN A 131 4.21 -8.99 -8.32
CA ASN A 131 4.02 -10.30 -7.68
C ASN A 131 4.23 -10.28 -6.15
N TRP A 132 4.91 -9.27 -5.63
CA TRP A 132 5.12 -9.07 -4.20
C TRP A 132 3.91 -8.45 -3.49
N VAL A 133 2.91 -7.93 -4.23
CA VAL A 133 1.70 -7.31 -3.66
C VAL A 133 0.75 -8.40 -3.21
N THR A 134 0.53 -8.49 -1.90
CA THR A 134 -0.34 -9.50 -1.29
C THR A 134 -1.74 -8.98 -0.94
N GLU A 135 -1.88 -7.67 -0.74
CA GLU A 135 -3.15 -7.03 -0.39
C GLU A 135 -4.09 -6.93 -1.60
N VAL A 136 -5.38 -7.09 -1.34
CA VAL A 136 -6.43 -6.97 -2.34
C VAL A 136 -7.08 -5.61 -2.22
N LEU A 137 -7.20 -4.91 -3.34
CA LEU A 137 -8.01 -3.69 -3.39
C LEU A 137 -9.49 -4.09 -3.51
N THR A 138 -10.30 -3.56 -2.60
CA THR A 138 -11.77 -3.66 -2.65
C THR A 138 -12.36 -2.34 -3.13
N PRO A 139 -13.49 -2.36 -3.86
CA PRO A 139 -14.13 -1.13 -4.30
C PRO A 139 -14.62 -0.30 -3.11
N ASP A 140 -14.41 1.02 -3.16
CA ASP A 140 -14.92 1.93 -2.14
C ASP A 140 -16.46 1.92 -2.14
N SER A 141 -17.08 2.22 -0.99
CA SER A 141 -18.54 2.14 -0.82
C SER A 141 -19.31 3.03 -1.82
N ASN A 142 -18.74 4.17 -2.20
CA ASN A 142 -19.32 5.12 -3.15
C ASN A 142 -19.11 4.74 -4.63
N TRP A 143 -18.45 3.60 -4.93
CA TRP A 143 -18.29 3.09 -6.29
C TRP A 143 -19.41 2.14 -6.71
N LYS A 144 -20.24 1.69 -5.75
CA LYS A 144 -21.42 0.85 -5.99
C LYS A 144 -22.61 1.68 -6.46
#